data_AF-A0A6J1JZ74-F1
#
_entry.id   AF-A0A6J1JZ74-F1
#
_cell.length_a   1.000
_cell.length_b   1.000
_cell.length_c   1.000
_cell.angle_alpha   90.00
_cell.angle_beta   90.00
_cell.angle_gamma   90.00
#
_symmetry.space_group_name_H-M   'P 1'
#
loop_
_entity.id
_entity.type
_entity.pdbx_description
1 polymer ?
#
loop_
_entity_poly.entity_id
_entity_poly.type
_entity_poly.pdbx_seq_one_letter_code
_entity_poly.pdbx_strand_id
1 'polypeptide(L)'
;MASMAGLCGSSQAVLEGSLQISGSTRLSVAGSSSSSRLSVPRSGLMIRAQQVPIEPETTRRSVLGLVAAGLASGSFVQAVLADAKPIKLGPPPPPSGGLPGTLNSDQPRDLDLPLKERFFLQPQSPELAVARAKESAKDIINVKGSIDKKAWPFVRDDLRLKAEYLRYDLKTIISAKPKEEKQALKDLTGKLFQDINNLDYAAKIKSSSEAEKYYAQTVSTLNDVLSKLG
;
A
#
# COMPACT_ATOMS: atom_id res chain seq x y z
N MET A 1 -16.85 32.52 54.44
CA MET A 1 -16.64 32.27 55.88
C MET A 1 -16.20 30.82 56.04
N ALA A 2 -15.07 30.62 56.75
CA ALA A 2 -14.50 29.42 57.40
C ALA A 2 -14.73 28.02 56.78
N SER A 3 -13.74 27.28 56.28
CA SER A 3 -12.54 26.70 56.95
C SER A 3 -12.86 25.55 57.91
N MET A 4 -12.33 24.35 57.64
CA MET A 4 -11.73 23.44 58.64
C MET A 4 -10.94 22.31 57.94
N ALA A 5 -9.76 22.03 58.49
CA ALA A 5 -8.76 21.08 58.05
C ALA A 5 -8.55 19.97 59.11
N GLY A 6 -7.79 18.91 58.78
CA GLY A 6 -7.22 17.90 59.69
C GLY A 6 -7.57 16.48 59.22
N LEU A 7 -6.69 15.62 58.68
CA LEU A 7 -5.35 15.12 59.05
C LEU A 7 -5.33 14.21 60.29
N CYS A 8 -5.07 12.91 60.07
CA CYS A 8 -4.38 11.89 60.91
C CYS A 8 -4.69 10.51 60.27
N GLY A 9 -3.81 9.52 60.06
CA GLY A 9 -2.40 9.30 60.33
C GLY A 9 -2.07 7.82 60.06
N SER A 10 -0.92 7.57 59.42
CA SER A 10 0.03 6.42 59.42
C SER A 10 -0.35 5.09 60.10
N SER A 11 -0.04 3.90 59.55
CA SER A 11 1.31 3.27 59.42
C SER A 11 1.23 1.98 58.56
N GLN A 12 2.11 1.73 57.57
CA GLN A 12 3.34 0.87 57.58
C GLN A 12 3.09 -0.59 58.01
N ALA A 13 3.62 -1.67 57.41
CA ALA A 13 4.71 -1.86 56.46
C ALA A 13 4.83 -3.36 56.04
N VAL A 14 5.42 -3.62 54.85
CA VAL A 14 6.44 -4.68 54.52
C VAL A 14 5.93 -6.16 54.43
N LEU A 15 6.00 -6.87 53.28
CA LEU A 15 7.16 -7.46 52.58
C LEU A 15 6.79 -7.74 51.09
N GLU A 16 7.58 -7.27 50.11
CA GLU A 16 8.68 -7.99 49.42
C GLU A 16 8.18 -8.81 48.20
N GLY A 17 8.51 -8.34 46.99
CA GLY A 17 8.15 -8.98 45.72
C GLY A 17 8.47 -8.10 44.52
N SER A 18 9.73 -8.11 44.09
CA SER A 18 10.35 -7.25 43.09
C SER A 18 9.68 -7.25 41.70
N LEU A 19 9.28 -6.07 41.22
CA LEU A 19 9.07 -5.77 39.80
C LEU A 19 9.97 -4.61 39.41
N GLN A 20 11.02 -4.91 38.63
CA GLN A 20 11.76 -3.92 37.87
C GLN A 20 11.61 -4.24 36.39
N ILE A 21 11.01 -3.32 35.64
CA ILE A 21 11.53 -2.92 34.33
C ILE A 21 11.11 -1.46 34.10
N SER A 22 12.13 -0.62 34.10
CA SER A 22 12.08 0.79 33.74
C SER A 22 11.95 0.93 32.22
N GLY A 23 11.33 2.01 31.74
CA GLY A 23 11.55 2.46 30.36
C GLY A 23 10.37 3.14 29.71
N SER A 24 10.27 4.46 29.89
CA SER A 24 9.36 5.36 29.19
C SER A 24 9.77 5.51 27.72
N THR A 25 8.89 5.17 26.79
CA THR A 25 9.08 5.43 25.35
C THR A 25 8.35 6.71 24.96
N ARG A 26 9.04 7.85 24.99
CA ARG A 26 8.68 9.03 24.18
C ARG A 26 9.84 9.35 23.25
N LEU A 27 9.64 9.08 21.96
CA LEU A 27 10.57 9.47 20.90
C LEU A 27 10.29 10.92 20.52
N SER A 28 11.24 11.79 20.84
CA SER A 28 11.41 13.11 20.24
C SER A 28 12.58 13.01 19.26
N VAL A 29 12.37 13.43 18.01
CA VAL A 29 13.44 13.56 17.01
C VAL A 29 13.44 15.01 16.57
N ALA A 30 14.53 15.69 16.90
CA ALA A 30 14.92 16.97 16.34
C ALA A 30 16.44 16.93 16.14
N GLY A 31 16.87 17.36 14.96
CA GLY A 31 18.15 18.04 14.76
C GLY A 31 19.40 17.18 14.50
N SER A 32 19.82 17.24 13.24
CA SER A 32 21.20 17.56 12.84
C SER A 32 22.30 16.48 12.91
N SER A 33 22.68 16.06 11.69
CA SER A 33 24.06 15.94 11.19
C SER A 33 25.10 15.15 12.00
N SER A 34 25.35 13.91 11.59
CA SER A 34 26.72 13.42 11.35
C SER A 34 26.69 12.13 10.52
N SER A 35 27.57 12.07 9.53
CA SER A 35 27.70 10.97 8.58
C SER A 35 28.54 9.85 9.22
N SER A 36 27.95 8.68 9.47
CA SER A 36 28.70 7.47 9.83
C SER A 36 28.37 6.36 8.84
N ARG A 37 29.29 6.11 7.92
CA ARG A 37 29.24 5.02 6.93
C ARG A 37 29.44 3.69 7.66
N LEU A 38 28.53 2.74 7.45
CA LEU A 38 28.67 1.36 7.96
C LEU A 38 29.67 0.59 7.09
N SER A 39 30.69 0.03 7.73
CA SER A 39 31.76 -0.77 7.14
C SER A 39 31.33 -2.24 7.00
N VAL A 40 31.33 -2.77 5.78
CA VAL A 40 31.11 -4.20 5.48
C VAL A 40 32.48 -4.90 5.40
N PRO A 41 32.73 -6.02 6.09
CA PRO A 41 34.00 -6.73 5.95
C PRO A 41 34.06 -7.48 4.61
N ARG A 42 35.09 -7.17 3.81
CA ARG A 42 35.43 -7.85 2.56
C ARG A 42 36.21 -9.13 2.87
N SER A 43 35.66 -10.29 2.51
CA SER A 43 36.36 -11.58 2.60
C SER A 43 37.52 -11.61 1.60
N GLY A 44 38.76 -11.64 2.09
CA GLY A 44 39.98 -11.70 1.30
C GLY A 44 40.52 -13.11 1.19
N LEU A 45 40.60 -13.65 -0.02
CA LEU A 45 41.28 -14.92 -0.32
C LEU A 45 42.75 -14.61 -0.61
N MET A 46 43.66 -14.99 0.28
CA MET A 46 45.10 -14.84 0.07
C MET A 46 45.67 -16.08 -0.62
N ILE A 47 46.30 -15.91 -1.79
CA ILE A 47 47.08 -16.95 -2.46
C ILE A 47 48.57 -16.67 -2.18
N ARG A 48 49.22 -17.60 -1.47
CA ARG A 48 50.64 -17.56 -1.14
C ARG A 48 51.45 -18.19 -2.27
N ALA A 49 52.16 -17.39 -3.06
CA ALA A 49 53.17 -17.88 -4.00
C ALA A 49 54.46 -18.18 -3.23
N GLN A 50 54.85 -19.45 -3.20
CA GLN A 50 56.10 -19.90 -2.60
C GLN A 50 57.18 -19.97 -3.67
N GLN A 51 58.22 -19.15 -3.51
CA GLN A 51 59.37 -19.08 -4.40
C GLN A 51 60.54 -19.82 -3.74
N VAL A 52 61.01 -20.90 -4.38
CA VAL A 52 62.20 -21.66 -4.01
C VAL A 52 63.01 -21.90 -5.31
N PRO A 53 64.36 -21.88 -5.27
CA PRO A 53 65.17 -21.31 -6.33
C PRO A 53 65.74 -22.30 -7.36
N ILE A 54 65.99 -21.73 -8.55
CA ILE A 54 67.07 -21.93 -9.54
C ILE A 54 67.85 -23.25 -9.45
N GLU A 55 67.72 -24.08 -10.48
CA GLU A 55 68.82 -24.70 -11.23
C GLU A 55 68.33 -25.02 -12.67
N PRO A 56 69.23 -25.09 -13.67
CA PRO A 56 68.90 -24.85 -15.07
C PRO A 56 68.92 -26.14 -15.90
N GLU A 57 67.79 -26.56 -16.47
CA GLU A 57 67.84 -27.42 -17.66
C GLU A 57 66.81 -27.02 -18.72
N THR A 58 67.34 -26.95 -19.93
CA THR A 58 66.80 -26.50 -21.19
C THR A 58 65.57 -27.26 -21.63
N THR A 59 64.53 -26.59 -22.15
CA THR A 59 63.66 -27.09 -23.24
C THR A 59 62.62 -26.05 -23.71
N ARG A 60 62.72 -25.71 -25.02
CA ARG A 60 61.68 -25.20 -25.96
C ARG A 60 61.11 -23.78 -25.89
N ARG A 61 61.44 -22.90 -24.94
CA ARG A 61 60.85 -21.54 -24.88
C ARG A 61 61.78 -20.36 -25.24
N SER A 62 62.99 -20.61 -25.72
CA SER A 62 63.98 -19.55 -26.01
C SER A 62 64.11 -19.12 -27.48
N VAL A 63 63.24 -19.56 -28.40
CA VAL A 63 63.44 -19.35 -29.85
C VAL A 63 62.43 -18.39 -30.50
N LEU A 64 61.61 -17.66 -29.73
CA LEU A 64 60.68 -16.66 -30.29
C LEU A 64 60.92 -15.26 -29.72
N GLY A 65 62.18 -14.90 -29.52
CA GLY A 65 62.56 -13.63 -28.91
C GLY A 65 63.69 -12.91 -29.62
N LEU A 66 63.80 -12.93 -30.96
CA LEU A 66 64.72 -12.00 -31.67
C LEU A 66 64.52 -11.94 -33.20
N VAL A 67 63.42 -11.38 -33.71
CA VAL A 67 63.42 -10.70 -35.04
C VAL A 67 62.38 -9.57 -34.99
N ALA A 68 62.77 -8.47 -34.36
CA ALA A 68 62.17 -7.16 -34.60
C ALA A 68 63.11 -6.42 -35.56
N ALA A 69 62.60 -6.09 -36.75
CA ALA A 69 63.09 -5.14 -37.76
C ALA A 69 63.11 -5.76 -39.17
N GLY A 70 62.06 -5.48 -39.94
CA GLY A 70 62.05 -5.79 -41.36
C GLY A 70 60.65 -5.73 -41.95
N LEU A 71 60.34 -4.59 -42.60
CA LEU A 71 59.20 -4.31 -43.48
C LEU A 71 58.02 -3.57 -42.84
N ALA A 72 58.20 -2.25 -42.80
CA ALA A 72 57.11 -1.30 -42.94
C ALA A 72 56.44 -1.48 -44.32
N SER A 73 55.20 -1.99 -44.32
CA SER A 73 54.20 -1.68 -45.34
C SER A 73 52.88 -1.53 -44.60
N GLY A 74 52.37 -0.29 -44.59
CA GLY A 74 51.33 0.16 -43.67
C GLY A 74 50.08 -0.71 -43.69
N SER A 75 49.77 -1.32 -42.54
CA SER A 75 48.40 -1.70 -42.22
C SER A 75 47.92 -0.73 -41.15
N PHE A 76 47.20 0.30 -41.59
CA PHE A 76 46.19 0.92 -40.74
C PHE A 76 45.16 -0.16 -40.42
N VAL A 77 45.44 -1.03 -39.45
CA VAL A 77 44.37 -1.80 -38.81
C VAL A 77 43.68 -0.80 -37.89
N GLN A 78 42.84 -0.02 -38.54
CA GLN A 78 41.80 0.81 -37.97
C GLN A 78 41.22 0.06 -36.78
N ALA A 79 41.35 0.62 -35.58
CA ALA A 79 40.58 0.19 -34.44
C ALA A 79 39.13 0.20 -34.92
N VAL A 80 38.56 -0.99 -35.18
CA VAL A 80 37.15 -1.16 -35.48
C VAL A 80 36.44 -0.93 -34.15
N LEU A 81 36.38 0.34 -33.75
CA LEU A 81 35.28 0.88 -32.98
C LEU A 81 34.05 0.60 -33.84
N ALA A 82 33.48 -0.58 -33.66
CA ALA A 82 32.17 -0.90 -34.17
C ALA A 82 31.21 0.08 -33.52
N ASP A 83 30.92 1.17 -34.24
CA ASP A 83 29.90 2.14 -33.88
C ASP A 83 28.59 1.36 -33.73
N ALA A 84 28.15 1.19 -32.48
CA ALA A 84 26.99 0.38 -32.15
C ALA A 84 25.76 1.08 -32.72
N LYS A 85 25.29 0.63 -33.89
CA LYS A 85 24.08 1.17 -34.52
C LYS A 85 22.92 1.04 -33.52
N PRO A 86 22.34 2.14 -33.02
CA PRO A 86 21.25 2.06 -32.08
C PRO A 86 20.07 1.38 -32.76
N ILE A 87 19.65 0.24 -32.21
CA ILE A 87 18.42 -0.42 -32.62
C ILE A 87 17.28 0.55 -32.24
N LYS A 88 16.40 0.86 -33.21
CA LYS A 88 15.19 1.64 -32.93
C LYS A 88 14.25 0.79 -32.08
N LEU A 89 14.43 0.85 -30.77
CA LEU A 89 13.43 0.40 -29.81
C LEU A 89 12.24 1.35 -29.92
N GLY A 90 11.03 0.78 -30.00
CA GLY A 90 9.81 1.59 -29.95
C GLY A 90 9.75 2.41 -28.65
N PRO A 91 9.03 3.54 -28.63
CA PRO A 91 8.82 4.27 -27.38
C PRO A 91 8.16 3.34 -26.36
N PRO A 92 8.44 3.53 -25.05
CA PRO A 92 7.71 2.81 -24.02
C PRO A 92 6.20 3.07 -24.19
N PRO A 93 5.34 2.10 -23.84
CA PRO A 93 3.90 2.32 -23.88
C PRO A 93 3.55 3.56 -23.04
N PRO A 94 2.54 4.35 -23.46
CA PRO A 94 2.10 5.48 -22.66
C PRO A 94 1.77 4.99 -21.24
N PRO A 95 2.12 5.76 -20.20
CA PRO A 95 1.83 5.37 -18.83
C PRO A 95 0.33 5.13 -18.69
N SER A 96 -0.02 3.88 -18.41
CA SER A 96 -1.40 3.45 -18.19
C SER A 96 -1.62 3.27 -16.69
N GLY A 97 -2.57 4.01 -16.14
CA GLY A 97 -3.03 3.88 -14.77
C GLY A 97 -4.07 4.95 -14.47
N GLY A 98 -5.20 4.59 -13.86
CA GLY A 98 -6.23 5.51 -13.38
C GLY A 98 -7.12 6.20 -14.42
N LEU A 99 -8.28 6.71 -13.94
CA LEU A 99 -9.09 7.72 -14.64
C LEU A 99 -8.20 8.92 -15.01
N PRO A 100 -8.47 9.59 -16.14
CA PRO A 100 -7.46 9.99 -17.14
C PRO A 100 -6.06 10.27 -16.56
N GLY A 101 -5.24 9.22 -16.39
CA GLY A 101 -3.81 9.32 -16.08
C GLY A 101 -3.40 8.86 -14.68
N THR A 102 -2.10 8.59 -14.51
CA THR A 102 -1.51 7.98 -13.30
C THR A 102 -1.53 8.91 -12.08
N LEU A 103 -1.70 10.22 -12.31
CA LEU A 103 -1.63 11.26 -11.28
C LEU A 103 -2.67 11.07 -10.16
N ASN A 104 -3.85 10.54 -10.47
CA ASN A 104 -4.91 10.33 -9.48
C ASN A 104 -4.62 9.18 -8.51
N SER A 105 -3.87 8.16 -8.95
CA SER A 105 -3.50 7.00 -8.10
C SER A 105 -2.34 7.29 -7.17
N ASP A 106 -1.47 8.24 -7.54
CA ASP A 106 -0.31 8.67 -6.74
C ASP A 106 -0.65 9.82 -5.77
N GLN A 107 -1.75 10.54 -6.02
CA GLN A 107 -2.25 11.63 -5.18
C GLN A 107 -2.43 11.27 -3.68
N PRO A 108 -2.88 10.05 -3.30
CA PRO A 108 -2.94 9.66 -1.89
C PRO A 108 -1.57 9.53 -1.21
N ARG A 109 -0.49 9.43 -1.99
CA ARG A 109 0.91 9.32 -1.51
C ARG A 109 1.66 10.65 -1.53
N ASP A 110 1.08 11.69 -2.12
CA ASP A 110 1.68 13.00 -2.21
C ASP A 110 1.71 13.67 -0.82
N LEU A 111 2.91 14.02 -0.35
CA LEU A 111 3.10 14.62 0.96
C LEU A 111 2.85 16.14 0.98
N ASP A 112 2.78 16.77 -0.19
CA ASP A 112 2.63 18.23 -0.32
C ASP A 112 1.15 18.66 -0.19
N LEU A 113 0.21 17.80 -0.59
CA LEU A 113 -1.23 18.04 -0.45
C LEU A 113 -1.69 17.92 1.01
N PRO A 114 -2.76 18.59 1.46
CA PRO A 114 -3.31 18.35 2.80
C PRO A 114 -3.92 16.94 2.90
N LEU A 115 -3.87 16.33 4.10
CA LEU A 115 -4.33 14.94 4.33
C LEU A 115 -5.77 14.68 3.85
N LYS A 116 -6.63 15.71 3.89
CA LYS A 116 -8.03 15.62 3.45
C LYS A 116 -8.20 15.44 1.94
N GLU A 117 -7.17 15.73 1.15
CA GLU A 117 -7.17 15.60 -0.32
C GLU A 117 -6.38 14.36 -0.77
N ARG A 118 -5.59 13.76 0.12
CA ARG A 118 -4.85 12.50 -0.10
C ARG A 118 -5.72 11.26 0.11
N PHE A 119 -6.96 11.26 -0.37
CA PHE A 119 -7.83 10.09 -0.25
C PHE A 119 -7.83 9.26 -1.54
N PHE A 120 -7.76 7.94 -1.37
CA PHE A 120 -7.93 6.98 -2.45
C PHE A 120 -9.37 6.98 -3.00
N LEU A 121 -10.35 7.41 -2.19
CA LEU A 121 -11.69 7.78 -2.66
C LEU A 121 -11.72 9.27 -2.99
N GLN A 122 -11.76 9.59 -4.29
CA GLN A 122 -11.83 10.96 -4.74
C GLN A 122 -13.24 11.56 -4.56
N PRO A 123 -13.34 12.82 -4.09
CA PRO A 123 -14.59 13.56 -4.08
C PRO A 123 -15.11 13.70 -5.51
N GLN A 124 -16.40 13.43 -5.70
CA GLN A 124 -17.08 13.66 -6.96
C GLN A 124 -18.19 14.70 -6.79
N SER A 125 -18.60 15.29 -7.91
CA SER A 125 -19.82 16.09 -7.95
C SER A 125 -21.02 15.24 -7.52
N PRO A 126 -22.08 15.83 -6.93
CA PRO A 126 -23.23 15.07 -6.45
C PRO A 126 -23.89 14.22 -7.54
N GLU A 127 -23.86 14.67 -8.81
CA GLU A 127 -24.40 13.92 -9.95
C GLU A 127 -23.55 12.68 -10.29
N LEU A 128 -22.23 12.83 -10.34
CA LEU A 128 -21.31 11.72 -10.58
C LEU A 128 -21.32 10.73 -9.40
N ALA A 129 -21.46 11.24 -8.17
CA ALA A 129 -21.63 10.41 -6.98
C ALA A 129 -22.91 9.55 -7.04
N VAL A 130 -24.02 10.07 -7.61
CA VAL A 130 -25.23 9.26 -7.85
C VAL A 130 -24.94 8.15 -8.88
N ALA A 131 -24.22 8.45 -9.96
CA ALA A 131 -23.87 7.44 -10.96
C ALA A 131 -23.00 6.32 -10.38
N ARG A 132 -21.98 6.67 -9.59
CA ARG A 132 -21.10 5.71 -8.92
C ARG A 132 -21.78 4.95 -7.77
N ALA A 133 -22.71 5.58 -7.06
CA ALA A 133 -23.56 4.90 -6.08
C ALA A 133 -24.43 3.83 -6.75
N LYS A 134 -24.99 4.10 -7.94
CA LYS A 134 -25.74 3.12 -8.74
C LYS A 134 -24.86 1.97 -9.24
N GLU A 135 -23.61 2.24 -9.58
CA GLU A 135 -22.64 1.19 -9.93
C GLU A 135 -22.30 0.30 -8.72
N SER A 136 -21.94 0.93 -7.60
CA SER A 136 -21.64 0.22 -6.33
C SER A 136 -22.82 -0.63 -5.87
N ALA A 137 -24.05 -0.14 -6.06
CA ALA A 137 -25.28 -0.88 -5.78
C ALA A 137 -25.42 -2.15 -6.64
N LYS A 138 -25.12 -2.08 -7.93
CA LYS A 138 -25.14 -3.26 -8.82
C LYS A 138 -24.13 -4.30 -8.36
N ASP A 139 -22.93 -3.86 -7.97
CA ASP A 139 -21.90 -4.77 -7.49
C ASP A 139 -22.28 -5.46 -6.18
N ILE A 140 -22.90 -4.73 -5.24
CA ILE A 140 -23.44 -5.33 -3.99
C ILE A 140 -24.48 -6.41 -4.28
N ILE A 141 -25.33 -6.22 -5.29
CA ILE A 141 -26.31 -7.23 -5.73
C ILE A 141 -25.60 -8.45 -6.34
N ASN A 142 -24.51 -8.23 -7.09
CA ASN A 142 -23.73 -9.31 -7.71
C ASN A 142 -23.00 -10.21 -6.71
N VAL A 143 -22.84 -9.78 -5.45
CA VAL A 143 -22.24 -10.59 -4.36
C VAL A 143 -23.00 -11.91 -4.14
N LYS A 144 -24.26 -12.02 -4.56
CA LYS A 144 -25.05 -13.26 -4.51
C LYS A 144 -24.32 -14.45 -5.13
N GLY A 145 -23.64 -14.25 -6.26
CA GLY A 145 -22.88 -15.32 -6.92
C GLY A 145 -21.72 -15.86 -6.06
N SER A 146 -21.14 -15.02 -5.22
CA SER A 146 -20.09 -15.41 -4.26
C SER A 146 -20.67 -16.07 -3.00
N ILE A 147 -21.86 -15.65 -2.57
CA ILE A 147 -22.60 -16.29 -1.46
C ILE A 147 -22.97 -17.74 -1.84
N ASP A 148 -23.47 -17.96 -3.05
CA ASP A 148 -23.88 -19.28 -3.55
C ASP A 148 -22.70 -20.25 -3.66
N LYS A 149 -21.55 -19.73 -4.07
CA LYS A 149 -20.28 -20.48 -4.10
C LYS A 149 -19.64 -20.65 -2.71
N LYS A 150 -20.25 -20.11 -1.65
CA LYS A 150 -19.70 -20.07 -0.28
C LYS A 150 -18.28 -19.48 -0.23
N ALA A 151 -18.02 -18.51 -1.09
CA ALA A 151 -16.74 -17.83 -1.27
C ALA A 151 -16.60 -16.68 -0.25
N TRP A 152 -16.68 -17.00 1.05
CA TRP A 152 -16.81 -16.02 2.13
C TRP A 152 -15.78 -14.89 2.17
N PRO A 153 -14.48 -15.13 1.89
CA PRO A 153 -13.51 -14.03 1.82
C PRO A 153 -13.89 -13.01 0.73
N PHE A 154 -14.20 -13.49 -0.47
CA PHE A 154 -14.61 -12.65 -1.59
C PHE A 154 -15.92 -11.89 -1.31
N VAL A 155 -16.88 -12.54 -0.64
CA VAL A 155 -18.12 -11.86 -0.20
C VAL A 155 -17.78 -10.66 0.67
N ARG A 156 -16.93 -10.82 1.68
CA ARG A 156 -16.57 -9.74 2.61
C ARG A 156 -15.75 -8.66 1.93
N ASP A 157 -14.72 -9.05 1.18
CA ASP A 157 -13.79 -8.08 0.59
C ASP A 157 -14.48 -7.23 -0.47
N ASP A 158 -15.29 -7.83 -1.34
CA ASP A 158 -16.05 -7.10 -2.37
C ASP A 158 -17.16 -6.23 -1.73
N LEU A 159 -17.89 -6.77 -0.76
CA LEU A 159 -18.91 -6.01 -0.03
C LEU A 159 -18.32 -4.81 0.70
N ARG A 160 -17.17 -4.95 1.37
CA ARG A 160 -16.49 -3.85 2.07
C ARG A 160 -15.97 -2.79 1.10
N LEU A 161 -15.32 -3.22 0.02
CA LEU A 161 -14.83 -2.33 -1.02
C LEU A 161 -15.98 -1.46 -1.56
N LYS A 162 -17.08 -2.09 -2.00
CA LYS A 162 -18.21 -1.38 -2.60
C LYS A 162 -19.02 -0.57 -1.58
N ALA A 163 -19.17 -1.07 -0.35
CA ALA A 163 -19.86 -0.36 0.72
C ALA A 163 -19.12 0.92 1.15
N GLU A 164 -17.78 0.93 1.13
CA GLU A 164 -16.99 2.14 1.43
C GLU A 164 -17.20 3.25 0.39
N TYR A 165 -17.18 2.91 -0.91
CA TYR A 165 -17.55 3.85 -1.98
C TYR A 165 -18.97 4.38 -1.80
N LEU A 166 -19.93 3.49 -1.60
CA LEU A 166 -21.33 3.85 -1.40
C LEU A 166 -21.51 4.78 -0.18
N ARG A 167 -20.79 4.52 0.93
CA ARG A 167 -20.89 5.33 2.15
C ARG A 167 -20.41 6.76 1.92
N TYR A 168 -19.32 6.90 1.19
CA TYR A 168 -18.75 8.20 0.85
C TYR A 168 -19.66 8.98 -0.09
N ASP A 169 -20.16 8.33 -1.14
CA ASP A 169 -21.05 8.94 -2.13
C ASP A 169 -22.39 9.34 -1.51
N LEU A 170 -23.03 8.46 -0.71
CA LEU A 170 -24.28 8.78 -0.01
C LEU A 170 -24.11 9.96 0.94
N LYS A 171 -22.98 10.07 1.65
CA LYS A 171 -22.70 11.25 2.51
C LYS A 171 -22.64 12.55 1.69
N THR A 172 -22.04 12.49 0.51
CA THR A 172 -21.94 13.63 -0.41
C THR A 172 -23.31 14.03 -0.94
N ILE A 173 -24.12 13.05 -1.37
CA ILE A 173 -25.47 13.28 -1.89
C ILE A 173 -26.41 13.82 -0.81
N ILE A 174 -26.40 13.23 0.40
CA ILE A 174 -27.18 13.72 1.56
C ILE A 174 -26.82 15.17 1.87
N SER A 175 -25.54 15.54 1.76
CA SER A 175 -25.10 16.90 2.06
C SER A 175 -25.67 17.92 1.07
N ALA A 176 -25.85 17.52 -0.20
CA ALA A 176 -26.39 18.35 -1.28
C ALA A 176 -27.93 18.47 -1.31
N LYS A 177 -28.66 17.52 -0.71
CA LYS A 177 -30.15 17.50 -0.68
C LYS A 177 -30.75 18.59 0.23
N PRO A 178 -32.05 18.93 0.11
CA PRO A 178 -32.72 19.90 0.99
C PRO A 178 -32.92 19.35 2.42
N LYS A 179 -33.07 20.25 3.41
CA LYS A 179 -33.09 19.90 4.85
C LYS A 179 -34.18 18.90 5.24
N GLU A 180 -35.34 18.95 4.58
CA GLU A 180 -36.50 18.09 4.83
C GLU A 180 -36.23 16.63 4.43
N GLU A 181 -35.57 16.41 3.30
CA GLU A 181 -35.23 15.07 2.80
C GLU A 181 -33.98 14.47 3.46
N LYS A 182 -33.10 15.32 4.03
CA LYS A 182 -31.84 14.88 4.65
C LYS A 182 -32.05 13.85 5.74
N GLN A 183 -33.03 14.04 6.61
CA GLN A 183 -33.22 13.14 7.75
C GLN A 183 -33.73 11.77 7.28
N ALA A 184 -34.74 11.73 6.43
CA ALA A 184 -35.27 10.49 5.86
C ALA A 184 -34.18 9.69 5.11
N LEU A 185 -33.34 10.37 4.32
CA LEU A 185 -32.27 9.70 3.56
C LEU A 185 -31.14 9.20 4.49
N LYS A 186 -30.83 9.93 5.56
CA LYS A 186 -29.88 9.48 6.59
C LYS A 186 -30.38 8.23 7.31
N ASP A 187 -31.66 8.18 7.67
CA ASP A 187 -32.22 7.04 8.39
C ASP A 187 -32.26 5.78 7.52
N LEU A 188 -32.66 5.91 6.24
CA LEU A 188 -32.58 4.83 5.26
C LEU A 188 -31.13 4.36 5.03
N THR A 189 -30.19 5.30 4.91
CA THR A 189 -28.76 4.98 4.76
C THR A 189 -28.22 4.27 6.00
N GLY A 190 -28.63 4.70 7.19
CA GLY A 190 -28.27 4.05 8.46
C GLY A 190 -28.74 2.60 8.50
N LYS A 191 -29.98 2.35 8.10
CA LYS A 191 -30.55 1.00 8.01
C LYS A 191 -29.82 0.13 6.98
N LEU A 192 -29.55 0.66 5.79
CA LEU A 192 -28.79 -0.03 4.75
C LEU A 192 -27.43 -0.51 5.27
N PHE A 193 -26.66 0.35 5.95
CA PHE A 193 -25.36 -0.06 6.49
C PHE A 193 -25.46 -1.04 7.66
N GLN A 194 -26.55 -1.01 8.44
CA GLN A 194 -26.80 -2.04 9.44
C GLN A 194 -27.02 -3.40 8.76
N ASP A 195 -27.81 -3.47 7.70
CA ASP A 195 -28.06 -4.71 6.95
C ASP A 195 -26.78 -5.23 6.28
N ILE A 196 -25.98 -4.35 5.67
CA ILE A 196 -24.67 -4.68 5.08
C ILE A 196 -23.71 -5.22 6.15
N ASN A 197 -23.66 -4.61 7.34
CA ASN A 197 -22.81 -5.10 8.43
C ASN A 197 -23.26 -6.47 8.95
N ASN A 198 -24.57 -6.72 9.00
CA ASN A 198 -25.11 -8.02 9.37
C ASN A 198 -24.78 -9.08 8.32
N LEU A 199 -24.81 -8.72 7.03
CA LEU A 199 -24.38 -9.59 5.93
C LEU A 199 -22.88 -9.89 6.00
N ASP A 200 -22.03 -8.90 6.28
CA ASP A 200 -20.59 -9.09 6.51
C ASP A 200 -20.33 -10.02 7.70
N TYR A 201 -21.09 -9.85 8.78
CA TYR A 201 -21.02 -10.72 9.95
C TYR A 201 -21.44 -12.16 9.63
N ALA A 202 -22.55 -12.34 8.91
CA ALA A 202 -23.01 -13.65 8.44
C ALA A 202 -21.94 -14.34 7.57
N ALA A 203 -21.28 -13.58 6.69
CA ALA A 203 -20.16 -14.08 5.89
C ALA A 203 -18.93 -14.41 6.75
N LYS A 204 -18.67 -13.66 7.82
CA LYS A 204 -17.59 -13.94 8.78
C LYS A 204 -17.81 -15.26 9.53
N ILE A 205 -19.04 -15.53 9.99
CA ILE A 205 -19.40 -16.79 10.66
C ILE A 205 -19.70 -17.93 9.67
N LYS A 206 -19.68 -17.66 8.36
CA LYS A 206 -19.91 -18.61 7.27
C LYS A 206 -21.32 -19.23 7.30
N SER A 207 -22.31 -18.48 7.76
CA SER A 207 -23.71 -18.93 7.86
C SER A 207 -24.45 -18.60 6.58
N SER A 208 -24.79 -19.63 5.78
CA SER A 208 -25.51 -19.44 4.51
C SER A 208 -26.95 -18.94 4.71
N SER A 209 -27.67 -19.48 5.70
CA SER A 209 -29.04 -19.08 5.98
C SER A 209 -29.15 -17.61 6.42
N GLU A 210 -28.23 -17.17 7.28
CA GLU A 210 -28.17 -15.76 7.70
C GLU A 210 -27.71 -14.86 6.56
N ALA A 211 -26.73 -15.29 5.76
CA ALA A 211 -26.25 -14.51 4.63
C ALA A 211 -27.36 -14.27 3.59
N GLU A 212 -28.16 -15.29 3.26
CA GLU A 212 -29.31 -15.13 2.34
C GLU A 212 -30.38 -14.20 2.90
N LYS A 213 -30.68 -14.30 4.20
CA LYS A 213 -31.63 -13.42 4.88
C LYS A 213 -31.18 -11.96 4.83
N TYR A 214 -29.95 -11.68 5.25
CA TYR A 214 -29.41 -10.32 5.28
C TYR A 214 -29.14 -9.78 3.87
N TYR A 215 -28.84 -10.65 2.89
CA TYR A 215 -28.77 -10.28 1.48
C TYR A 215 -30.13 -9.77 0.98
N ALA A 216 -31.22 -10.49 1.22
CA ALA A 216 -32.56 -10.05 0.82
C ALA A 216 -32.95 -8.71 1.46
N GLN A 217 -32.62 -8.52 2.75
CA GLN A 217 -32.83 -7.26 3.45
C GLN A 217 -32.01 -6.12 2.83
N THR A 218 -30.72 -6.37 2.55
CA THR A 218 -29.82 -5.41 1.90
C THR A 218 -30.35 -5.00 0.54
N VAL A 219 -30.81 -5.93 -0.30
CA VAL A 219 -31.38 -5.62 -1.62
C VAL A 219 -32.63 -4.73 -1.48
N SER A 220 -33.51 -5.03 -0.52
CA SER A 220 -34.70 -4.22 -0.27
C SER A 220 -34.34 -2.79 0.15
N THR A 221 -33.49 -2.63 1.17
CA THR A 221 -33.12 -1.29 1.68
C THR A 221 -32.27 -0.52 0.68
N LEU A 222 -31.48 -1.21 -0.14
CA LEU A 222 -30.70 -0.59 -1.21
C LEU A 222 -31.62 -0.04 -2.31
N ASN A 223 -32.66 -0.79 -2.71
CA ASN A 223 -33.67 -0.30 -3.66
C ASN A 223 -34.44 0.91 -3.10
N ASP A 224 -34.78 0.90 -1.81
CA ASP A 224 -35.41 2.05 -1.15
C ASP A 224 -34.51 3.30 -1.23
N VAL A 225 -33.21 3.15 -0.97
CA VAL A 225 -32.24 4.26 -1.11
C VAL A 225 -32.14 4.73 -2.56
N LEU A 226 -31.98 3.81 -3.51
CA LEU A 226 -31.89 4.15 -4.95
C LEU A 226 -33.14 4.92 -5.44
N SER A 227 -34.32 4.59 -4.93
CA SER A 227 -35.57 5.28 -5.28
C SER A 227 -35.60 6.75 -4.84
N LYS A 228 -34.79 7.13 -3.84
CA LYS A 228 -34.65 8.52 -3.35
C LYS A 228 -33.52 9.29 -4.05
N LEU A 229 -32.68 8.58 -4.81
CA LEU A 229 -31.58 9.14 -5.60
C LEU A 229 -31.97 9.44 -7.05
N GLY A 230 -33.09 8.86 -7.51
CA GLY A 230 -33.68 9.05 -8.84
C GLY A 230 -34.63 10.23 -8.91
#